data_AF-A0A9W4P0N8-F1
#
_entry.id   AF-A0A9W4P0N8-F1
#
_cell.length_a   1.000
_cell.length_b   1.000
_cell.length_c   1.000
_cell.angle_alpha   90.00
_cell.angle_beta   90.00
_cell.angle_gamma   90.00
#
_symmetry.space_group_name_H-M   'P 1'
#
loop_
_entity.id
_entity.type
_entity.pdbx_description
1 polymer ?
#
loop_
_entity_poly.entity_id
_entity_poly.type
_entity_poly.pdbx_seq_one_letter_code
_entity_poly.pdbx_strand_id
1 'polypeptide(L)'
;MPSLQSFETRHKLILRARCQILSNCENRPIWTSPWSPRILCETTIATHQAKNGIPSSQPIKTKIQARFQIARPPPKSSQLLRLSPKLLLQIQQLPPNHRPVPVLEIWQPPLRKSKLTRSFPQRPKLGARDIYATLNEPYVINKRQDGQEHSGEQETHSNDIQEKDLVAAMCQSSSSDNHTSSIYFRDTKCIWQASASSAVPEKGTYRFVIKKEEDTTGPEQCRMIMQWEKRTLSADGNAAGSPDNEQFVLMAIDRKIRRKSRVATMTRGGFEIFVRKTSILEHLRTCLALTEPVSGCLADLETWLYTLVLTLGVSVASQEGWLG
;
A
#
# COMPACT_ATOMS: atom_id res chain seq x y z
N MET A 1 4.87 68.21 -26.89
CA MET A 1 5.16 68.69 -25.51
C MET A 1 4.88 67.55 -24.55
N PRO A 2 5.76 67.31 -23.57
CA PRO A 2 6.70 66.16 -23.45
C PRO A 2 6.21 65.11 -22.41
N SER A 3 6.82 63.97 -22.07
CA SER A 3 8.05 63.23 -22.42
C SER A 3 8.00 61.84 -21.73
N LEU A 4 8.56 60.82 -22.40
CA LEU A 4 9.18 59.65 -21.77
C LEU A 4 10.45 60.08 -21.01
N GLN A 5 10.62 59.66 -19.74
CA GLN A 5 11.90 59.28 -19.09
C GLN A 5 11.75 59.19 -17.55
N SER A 6 12.56 58.31 -16.94
CA SER A 6 12.76 58.05 -15.50
C SER A 6 11.84 56.97 -14.93
N PHE A 7 12.27 55.74 -14.63
CA PHE A 7 13.47 55.34 -13.90
C PHE A 7 14.08 54.06 -14.49
N GLU A 8 15.19 54.23 -15.19
CA GLU A 8 16.23 53.21 -15.29
C GLU A 8 17.40 53.70 -14.41
N THR A 9 18.18 52.78 -13.85
CA THR A 9 19.49 52.99 -13.19
C THR A 9 19.51 53.15 -11.65
N ARG A 10 19.51 52.01 -10.94
CA ARG A 10 20.48 51.70 -9.86
C ARG A 10 20.75 50.18 -9.88
N HIS A 11 21.75 49.75 -10.65
CA HIS A 11 23.05 49.32 -10.14
C HIS A 11 22.94 48.25 -9.04
N LYS A 12 23.16 46.97 -9.37
CA LYS A 12 24.51 46.37 -9.36
C LYS A 12 25.39 46.97 -8.25
N LEU A 13 25.23 46.46 -7.04
CA LEU A 13 26.30 46.32 -6.05
C LEU A 13 25.72 45.49 -4.89
N ILE A 14 26.14 44.24 -4.76
CA ILE A 14 26.41 43.49 -3.51
C ILE A 14 26.81 42.08 -4.00
N LEU A 15 28.03 42.02 -4.51
CA LEU A 15 28.85 40.82 -4.62
C LEU A 15 30.21 41.26 -4.10
N ARG A 16 30.78 40.48 -3.17
CA ARG A 16 32.09 40.60 -2.53
C ARG A 16 32.24 41.58 -1.36
N ALA A 17 32.37 41.03 -0.15
CA ALA A 17 33.47 41.34 0.76
C ALA A 17 33.58 40.28 1.89
N ARG A 18 34.81 40.06 2.38
CA ARG A 18 35.33 39.07 3.36
C ARG A 18 35.54 37.66 2.80
N CYS A 19 36.72 37.28 2.27
CA CYS A 19 38.12 37.54 2.66
C CYS A 19 38.52 36.96 4.03
N GLN A 20 39.05 35.73 3.97
CA GLN A 20 40.29 35.21 4.58
C GLN A 20 40.85 35.85 5.85
N ILE A 21 41.05 34.98 6.86
CA ILE A 21 42.09 35.06 7.92
C ILE A 21 42.71 33.64 7.97
N LEU A 22 43.88 33.43 7.34
CA LEU A 22 45.21 33.19 7.96
C LEU A 22 45.20 32.09 9.03
N SER A 23 45.66 30.86 8.74
CA SER A 23 47.06 30.36 8.75
C SER A 23 47.82 30.61 10.06
N ASN A 24 48.02 29.54 10.83
CA ASN A 24 49.27 29.14 11.53
C ASN A 24 48.96 28.43 12.85
N CYS A 25 49.33 27.16 12.93
CA CYS A 25 49.88 26.54 14.14
C CYS A 25 50.51 25.20 13.75
N GLU A 26 51.76 25.29 13.32
CA GLU A 26 52.72 24.20 13.26
C GLU A 26 53.56 24.27 14.54
N ASN A 27 53.55 23.20 15.37
CA ASN A 27 54.70 22.69 16.14
C ASN A 27 54.31 21.54 17.11
N ARG A 28 54.76 20.33 16.71
CA ARG A 28 55.30 19.11 17.39
C ARG A 28 55.39 19.05 18.95
N PRO A 29 55.60 17.87 19.62
CA PRO A 29 56.28 16.64 19.16
C PRO A 29 55.67 15.25 19.57
N ILE A 30 55.89 14.20 18.76
CA ILE A 30 56.79 13.03 18.95
C ILE A 30 56.55 12.21 20.23
N TRP A 31 56.03 10.98 20.09
CA TRP A 31 56.60 9.76 20.68
C TRP A 31 56.45 8.58 19.70
N THR A 32 57.41 7.67 19.81
CA THR A 32 57.91 6.65 18.88
C THR A 32 57.10 5.35 18.82
N SER A 33 56.93 4.80 17.60
CA SER A 33 57.32 3.47 17.06
C SER A 33 57.16 2.18 17.90
N PRO A 34 57.35 0.96 17.31
CA PRO A 34 57.18 0.46 15.93
C PRO A 34 56.30 -0.81 15.90
N TRP A 35 55.98 -1.38 14.72
CA TRP A 35 56.03 -2.83 14.38
C TRP A 35 55.44 -2.99 12.96
N SER A 36 56.32 -3.02 11.97
CA SER A 36 56.12 -3.68 10.67
C SER A 36 57.49 -4.19 10.23
N PRO A 37 57.59 -5.40 9.65
CA PRO A 37 57.87 -5.49 8.22
C PRO A 37 57.17 -6.73 7.58
N ARG A 38 56.97 -6.94 6.27
CA ARG A 38 57.82 -6.77 5.09
C ARG A 38 56.95 -6.73 3.83
N ILE A 39 57.58 -6.14 2.81
CA ILE A 39 57.22 -5.99 1.40
C ILE A 39 57.15 -7.33 0.66
N LEU A 40 56.21 -7.48 -0.28
CA LEU A 40 56.51 -8.02 -1.61
C LEU A 40 55.62 -7.35 -2.67
N CYS A 41 56.27 -6.79 -3.70
CA CYS A 41 55.64 -6.22 -4.88
C CYS A 41 55.45 -7.33 -5.91
N GLU A 42 54.27 -7.43 -6.52
CA GLU A 42 54.12 -8.08 -7.81
C GLU A 42 53.35 -7.15 -8.75
N THR A 43 54.05 -6.73 -9.81
CA THR A 43 53.53 -5.98 -10.93
C THR A 43 53.10 -6.99 -11.98
N THR A 44 51.80 -7.09 -12.25
CA THR A 44 51.28 -7.81 -13.42
C THR A 44 50.64 -6.79 -14.36
N ILE A 45 51.35 -6.50 -15.44
CA ILE A 45 50.81 -5.82 -16.61
C ILE A 45 50.04 -6.86 -17.42
N ALA A 46 48.75 -6.64 -17.65
CA ALA A 46 47.97 -7.38 -18.64
C ALA A 46 47.12 -6.44 -19.49
N THR A 47 47.30 -6.64 -20.79
CA THR A 47 46.86 -5.87 -21.95
C THR A 47 45.35 -5.93 -22.20
N HIS A 48 44.83 -4.82 -22.76
CA HIS A 48 43.54 -4.59 -23.40
C HIS A 48 42.65 -5.82 -23.73
N GLN A 49 41.40 -5.80 -23.25
CA GLN A 49 40.25 -6.17 -24.08
C GLN A 49 39.05 -5.27 -23.78
N ALA A 50 38.62 -4.53 -24.80
CA ALA A 50 37.30 -3.92 -24.87
C ALA A 50 36.26 -5.04 -24.90
N LYS A 51 35.45 -5.16 -23.85
CA LYS A 51 34.30 -6.05 -23.80
C LYS A 51 33.05 -5.20 -23.69
N ASN A 52 32.29 -5.20 -24.77
CA ASN A 52 31.01 -4.52 -24.96
C ASN A 52 30.16 -4.54 -23.69
N GLY A 53 29.71 -3.36 -23.28
CA GLY A 53 28.85 -3.16 -22.12
C GLY A 53 27.56 -3.97 -22.27
N ILE A 54 27.44 -5.01 -21.45
CA ILE A 54 26.17 -5.64 -21.14
C ILE A 54 25.36 -4.58 -20.39
N PRO A 55 24.13 -4.21 -20.81
CA PRO A 55 23.29 -3.35 -20.00
C PRO A 55 23.09 -4.06 -18.66
N SER A 56 23.61 -3.43 -17.60
CA SER A 56 23.43 -3.88 -16.22
C SER A 56 21.93 -3.98 -15.98
N SER A 57 21.40 -5.20 -16.02
CA SER A 57 20.03 -5.45 -15.62
C SER A 57 19.97 -5.19 -14.12
N GLN A 58 19.43 -4.03 -13.76
CA GLN A 58 19.19 -3.72 -12.37
C GLN A 58 18.36 -4.87 -11.77
N PRO A 59 18.73 -5.41 -10.59
CA PRO A 59 18.01 -6.52 -10.00
C PRO A 59 16.57 -6.10 -9.75
N ILE A 60 15.64 -6.75 -10.45
CA ILE A 60 14.19 -6.64 -10.24
C ILE A 60 13.95 -6.72 -8.73
N LYS A 61 13.27 -5.71 -8.16
CA LYS A 61 12.92 -5.68 -6.73
C LYS A 61 12.23 -6.99 -6.36
N THR A 62 12.97 -7.89 -5.70
CA THR A 62 12.51 -9.27 -5.44
C THR A 62 11.64 -9.36 -4.20
N LYS A 63 11.41 -8.24 -3.50
CA LYS A 63 10.74 -8.19 -2.21
C LYS A 63 9.81 -6.98 -2.07
N ILE A 64 8.58 -7.26 -1.66
CA ILE A 64 7.61 -6.27 -1.17
C ILE A 64 7.49 -6.44 0.34
N GLN A 65 7.60 -5.34 1.10
CA GLN A 65 7.39 -5.36 2.54
C GLN A 65 6.88 -4.01 3.02
N ALA A 66 5.76 -4.01 3.76
CA ALA A 66 5.22 -2.84 4.42
C ALA A 66 4.48 -3.22 5.72
N ARG A 67 4.47 -2.28 6.66
CA ARG A 67 3.70 -2.36 7.91
C ARG A 67 2.67 -1.25 7.92
N PHE A 68 1.50 -1.57 8.43
CA PHE A 68 0.41 -0.62 8.58
C PHE A 68 -0.20 -0.74 9.96
N GLN A 69 -0.63 0.38 10.52
CA GLN A 69 -1.39 0.43 11.77
C GLN A 69 -2.81 0.89 11.52
N ILE A 70 -3.73 0.45 12.37
CA ILE A 70 -5.13 0.85 12.36
C ILE A 70 -5.35 1.89 13.47
N ALA A 71 -5.81 3.08 13.09
CA ALA A 71 -6.27 4.11 14.00
C ALA A 71 -7.80 4.18 13.96
N ARG A 72 -8.45 4.17 15.14
CA ARG A 72 -9.91 4.31 15.25
C ARG A 72 -10.26 5.73 15.70
N PRO A 73 -11.26 6.38 15.07
CA PRO A 73 -11.71 7.68 15.53
C PRO A 73 -12.30 7.57 16.95
N PRO A 74 -12.21 8.63 17.76
CA PRO A 74 -12.84 8.65 19.08
C PRO A 74 -14.35 8.36 18.97
N PRO A 75 -14.95 7.63 19.93
CA PRO A 75 -16.39 7.46 19.99
C PRO A 75 -17.07 8.83 20.05
N LYS A 76 -17.83 9.17 19.01
CA LYS A 76 -18.64 10.40 19.02
C LYS A 76 -19.95 10.12 19.75
N SER A 77 -20.38 11.01 20.66
CA SER A 77 -21.71 10.95 21.25
C SER A 77 -22.76 10.95 20.13
N SER A 78 -23.71 10.03 20.21
CA SER A 78 -24.69 9.68 19.17
C SER A 78 -25.30 10.89 18.44
N GLN A 79 -24.81 11.19 17.23
CA GLN A 79 -25.60 11.91 16.25
C GLN A 79 -26.74 10.98 15.82
N LEU A 80 -27.94 11.22 16.37
CA LEU A 80 -29.15 10.43 16.15
C LEU A 80 -29.57 10.36 14.66
N LEU A 81 -29.06 11.25 13.82
CA LEU A 81 -29.32 11.27 12.38
C LEU A 81 -28.01 11.15 11.59
N ARG A 82 -27.76 9.99 10.97
CA ARG A 82 -26.59 9.71 10.10
C ARG A 82 -26.69 10.42 8.74
N LEU A 83 -26.70 11.75 8.78
CA LEU A 83 -26.78 12.61 7.60
C LEU A 83 -25.43 12.76 6.88
N SER A 84 -24.32 12.57 7.59
CA SER A 84 -22.96 12.55 7.03
C SER A 84 -22.40 11.12 6.96
N PRO A 85 -21.42 10.87 6.07
CA PRO A 85 -20.60 9.66 6.16
C PRO A 85 -19.95 9.52 7.55
N LYS A 86 -19.75 8.27 8.00
CA LYS A 86 -19.08 7.96 9.26
C LYS A 86 -17.72 7.34 8.97
N LEU A 87 -16.63 7.97 9.41
CA LEU A 87 -15.31 7.36 9.42
C LEU A 87 -15.32 6.21 10.44
N LEU A 88 -14.96 5.01 10.00
CA LEU A 88 -14.90 3.82 10.85
C LEU A 88 -13.48 3.58 11.35
N LEU A 89 -12.49 3.70 10.48
CA LEU A 89 -11.08 3.62 10.82
C LEU A 89 -10.20 4.29 9.75
N GLN A 90 -8.95 4.50 10.11
CA GLN A 90 -7.89 4.96 9.23
C GLN A 90 -6.72 3.98 9.31
N ILE A 91 -6.18 3.61 8.16
CA ILE A 91 -4.99 2.77 8.03
C ILE A 91 -3.81 3.66 7.69
N GLN A 92 -2.77 3.59 8.51
CA GLN A 92 -1.56 4.36 8.34
C GLN A 92 -0.39 3.45 7.99
N GLN A 93 0.35 3.76 6.94
CA GLN A 93 1.60 3.08 6.62
C GLN A 93 2.67 3.53 7.62
N LEU A 94 3.52 2.58 8.03
CA LEU A 94 4.65 2.80 8.93
C LEU A 94 5.98 2.67 8.16
N PRO A 95 6.39 3.71 7.43
CA PRO A 95 7.71 3.77 6.82
C PRO A 95 8.83 3.76 7.88
N PRO A 96 9.99 3.15 7.60
CA PRO A 96 11.11 3.14 8.53
C PRO A 96 11.63 4.57 8.76
N ASN A 97 11.86 4.96 10.02
CA ASN A 97 12.42 6.26 10.40
C ASN A 97 11.62 7.50 9.96
N HIS A 98 10.32 7.34 9.72
CA HIS A 98 9.43 8.42 9.29
C HIS A 98 8.11 8.38 10.10
N ARG A 99 7.35 9.47 10.06
CA ARG A 99 6.03 9.54 10.70
C ARG A 99 5.05 8.57 10.02
N PRO A 100 4.04 8.05 10.74
CA PRO A 100 2.93 7.32 10.12
C PRO A 100 2.25 8.15 9.02
N VAL A 101 1.97 7.52 7.88
CA VAL A 101 1.35 8.15 6.71
C VAL A 101 -0.08 7.63 6.54
N PRO A 102 -1.13 8.46 6.63
CA PRO A 102 -2.52 8.04 6.46
C PRO A 102 -2.83 7.69 5.01
N VAL A 103 -2.78 6.40 4.67
CA VAL A 103 -2.92 5.95 3.28
C VAL A 103 -4.36 5.64 2.90
N LEU A 104 -5.12 5.02 3.80
CA LEU A 104 -6.46 4.52 3.47
C LEU A 104 -7.45 4.82 4.60
N GLU A 105 -8.61 5.36 4.27
CA GLU A 105 -9.68 5.60 5.21
C GLU A 105 -10.91 4.77 4.86
N ILE A 106 -11.56 4.21 5.89
CA ILE A 106 -12.72 3.34 5.71
C ILE A 106 -13.95 4.06 6.24
N TRP A 107 -14.92 4.24 5.37
CA TRP A 107 -16.10 5.03 5.60
C TRP A 107 -17.38 4.20 5.46
N GLN A 108 -18.37 4.56 6.26
CA GLN A 108 -19.75 4.11 6.10
C GLN A 108 -20.57 5.21 5.42
N PRO A 109 -21.37 4.91 4.38
CA PRO A 109 -22.16 5.91 3.69
C PRO A 109 -23.27 6.50 4.59
N PRO A 110 -23.76 7.71 4.26
CA PRO A 110 -24.93 8.28 4.90
C PRO A 110 -26.18 7.46 4.58
N LEU A 111 -27.26 7.64 5.34
CA LEU A 111 -28.53 6.92 5.09
C LEU A 111 -29.21 7.34 3.78
N ARG A 112 -28.85 8.50 3.23
CA ARG A 112 -29.40 9.00 1.96
C ARG A 112 -28.62 8.40 0.79
N LYS A 113 -29.33 8.14 -0.32
CA LYS A 113 -28.73 7.66 -1.57
C LYS A 113 -27.65 8.65 -2.03
N SER A 114 -26.40 8.19 -2.07
CA SER A 114 -25.26 8.97 -2.55
C SER A 114 -24.78 8.41 -3.89
N LYS A 115 -24.25 9.27 -4.76
CA LYS A 115 -23.67 8.88 -6.06
C LYS A 115 -22.18 8.53 -5.97
N LEU A 116 -21.72 8.08 -4.78
CA LEU A 116 -20.29 7.87 -4.46
C LEU A 116 -19.55 6.96 -5.44
N THR A 117 -20.27 5.99 -6.02
CA THR A 117 -19.70 4.93 -6.86
C THR A 117 -19.90 5.17 -8.36
N ARG A 118 -20.28 6.38 -8.78
CA ARG A 118 -20.54 6.70 -10.19
C ARG A 118 -19.30 6.50 -11.09
N SER A 119 -18.11 6.68 -10.54
CA SER A 119 -16.81 6.50 -11.18
C SER A 119 -16.38 5.04 -11.33
N PHE A 120 -17.03 4.11 -10.63
CA PHE A 120 -16.72 2.69 -10.75
C PHE A 120 -17.29 2.15 -12.07
N PRO A 121 -16.57 1.26 -12.77
CA PRO A 121 -17.09 0.64 -14.00
C PRO A 121 -18.45 -0.04 -13.80
N GLN A 122 -18.64 -0.74 -12.68
CA GLN A 122 -19.86 -1.49 -12.35
C GLN A 122 -20.91 -0.66 -11.60
N ARG A 123 -20.54 0.56 -11.14
CA ARG A 123 -21.41 1.49 -10.40
C ARG A 123 -22.25 0.84 -9.28
N PRO A 124 -21.63 0.12 -8.32
CA PRO A 124 -22.36 -0.60 -7.28
C PRO A 124 -23.18 0.37 -6.41
N LYS A 125 -24.41 0.01 -6.05
CA LYS A 125 -25.25 0.83 -5.16
C LYS A 125 -24.90 0.52 -3.70
N LEU A 126 -24.38 1.50 -2.97
CA LEU A 126 -24.05 1.33 -1.55
C LEU A 126 -25.28 1.52 -0.66
N GLY A 127 -25.59 0.50 0.14
CA GLY A 127 -26.55 0.52 1.23
C GLY A 127 -25.94 1.00 2.55
N ALA A 128 -26.79 1.17 3.58
CA ALA A 128 -26.39 1.73 4.87
C ALA A 128 -25.40 0.86 5.67
N ARG A 129 -25.33 -0.45 5.38
CA ARG A 129 -24.42 -1.41 6.02
C ARG A 129 -23.12 -1.61 5.23
N ASP A 130 -23.05 -1.08 4.02
CA ASP A 130 -21.87 -1.18 3.18
C ASP A 130 -20.80 -0.20 3.67
N ILE A 131 -19.58 -0.44 3.22
CA ILE A 131 -18.43 0.41 3.53
C ILE A 131 -17.64 0.68 2.25
N TYR A 132 -16.93 1.80 2.22
CA TYR A 132 -16.06 2.15 1.11
C TYR A 132 -14.73 2.65 1.64
N ALA A 133 -13.71 2.55 0.79
CA ALA A 133 -12.35 2.95 1.11
C ALA A 133 -11.95 4.14 0.24
N THR A 134 -11.36 5.16 0.85
CA THR A 134 -10.75 6.32 0.16
C THR A 134 -9.24 6.31 0.37
N LEU A 135 -8.49 6.67 -0.66
CA LEU A 135 -7.06 6.96 -0.56
C LEU A 135 -6.91 8.39 -0.02
N ASN A 136 -6.16 8.58 1.06
CA ASN A 136 -5.91 9.91 1.63
C ASN A 136 -4.53 10.42 1.18
N GLU A 137 -3.45 9.74 1.57
CA GLU A 137 -2.11 9.97 1.04
C GLU A 137 -1.63 8.78 0.18
N PRO A 138 -0.73 9.01 -0.81
CA PRO A 138 -0.15 7.93 -1.59
C PRO A 138 0.71 7.00 -0.72
N TYR A 139 0.79 5.72 -1.08
CA TYR A 139 1.67 4.78 -0.40
C TYR A 139 3.14 5.19 -0.54
N VAL A 140 3.89 5.11 0.56
CA VAL A 140 5.34 5.23 0.56
C VAL A 140 5.93 3.95 -0.01
N ILE A 141 6.31 4.00 -1.28
CA ILE A 141 6.94 2.88 -1.97
C ILE A 141 8.45 3.08 -1.89
N ASN A 142 9.18 2.03 -1.53
CA ASN A 142 10.64 2.02 -1.63
C ASN A 142 11.05 1.95 -3.10
N LYS A 143 10.91 3.04 -3.86
CA LYS A 143 11.56 3.21 -5.15
C LYS A 143 13.00 3.61 -4.83
N ARG A 144 13.99 2.83 -5.30
CA ARG A 144 15.35 3.37 -5.36
C ARG A 144 15.26 4.62 -6.20
N GLN A 145 15.75 5.73 -5.68
CA GLN A 145 15.75 7.04 -6.33
C GLN A 145 16.32 6.89 -7.74
N ASP A 146 15.45 6.91 -8.75
CA ASP A 146 15.77 7.61 -9.99
C ASP A 146 15.16 8.99 -9.82
N GLY A 147 16.03 10.01 -9.86
CA GLY A 147 15.73 11.37 -9.48
C GLY A 147 14.68 12.02 -10.36
N GLN A 148 13.41 11.89 -9.96
CA GLN A 148 12.35 12.73 -10.49
C GLN A 148 11.53 13.29 -9.32
N GLU A 149 11.98 14.45 -8.86
CA GLU A 149 11.17 15.36 -8.04
C GLU A 149 9.97 15.78 -8.90
N HIS A 150 8.78 15.28 -8.58
CA HIS A 150 7.56 15.89 -9.07
C HIS A 150 7.07 16.93 -8.07
N SER A 151 7.08 18.15 -8.58
CA SER A 151 6.56 19.41 -8.03
C SER A 151 5.22 19.26 -7.35
N GLY A 152 5.10 19.90 -6.19
CA GLY A 152 3.88 19.99 -5.41
C GLY A 152 2.76 20.68 -6.18
N GLU A 153 1.58 20.06 -6.15
CA GLU A 153 0.34 20.73 -6.45
C GLU A 153 -0.38 21.04 -5.14
N GLN A 154 -0.85 22.27 -5.07
CA GLN A 154 -1.40 22.92 -3.89
C GLN A 154 -2.86 22.51 -3.72
N GLU A 155 -3.16 21.58 -2.80
CA GLU A 155 -4.53 21.16 -2.55
C GLU A 155 -5.26 22.14 -1.62
N THR A 156 -6.31 22.75 -2.18
CA THR A 156 -7.31 23.49 -1.43
C THR A 156 -8.24 22.47 -0.76
N HIS A 157 -8.08 22.28 0.56
CA HIS A 157 -8.92 21.38 1.36
C HIS A 157 -10.38 21.90 1.44
N SER A 158 -11.19 21.45 0.48
CA SER A 158 -12.65 21.42 0.60
C SER A 158 -13.04 20.06 1.17
N ASN A 159 -13.77 20.03 2.29
CA ASN A 159 -14.23 18.81 3.00
C ASN A 159 -15.28 17.97 2.23
N ASP A 160 -15.35 18.07 0.90
CA ASP A 160 -16.17 17.20 0.08
C ASP A 160 -15.30 16.01 -0.32
N ILE A 161 -15.68 14.79 0.09
CA ILE A 161 -15.01 13.56 -0.34
C ILE A 161 -15.11 13.57 -1.87
N GLN A 162 -14.03 13.95 -2.55
CA GLN A 162 -14.07 13.98 -4.00
C GLN A 162 -14.29 12.54 -4.44
N GLU A 163 -15.20 12.36 -5.39
CA GLU A 163 -15.40 11.10 -6.10
C GLU A 163 -14.11 10.59 -6.78
N LYS A 164 -12.97 11.30 -6.63
CA LYS A 164 -11.63 10.95 -7.08
C LYS A 164 -10.80 10.19 -6.04
N ASP A 165 -11.27 10.06 -4.79
CA ASP A 165 -10.44 9.42 -3.75
C ASP A 165 -10.91 8.00 -3.39
N LEU A 166 -12.14 7.60 -3.73
CA LEU A 166 -12.64 6.24 -3.48
C LEU A 166 -11.88 5.16 -4.28
N VAL A 167 -11.15 4.28 -3.60
CA VAL A 167 -10.44 3.18 -4.27
C VAL A 167 -11.24 1.89 -4.30
N ALA A 168 -12.14 1.68 -3.33
CA ALA A 168 -12.93 0.46 -3.25
C ALA A 168 -14.29 0.66 -2.59
N ALA A 169 -15.24 -0.20 -2.96
CA ALA A 169 -16.56 -0.33 -2.35
C ALA A 169 -16.79 -1.79 -1.95
N MET A 170 -17.22 -2.03 -0.71
CA MET A 170 -17.48 -3.35 -0.16
C MET A 170 -18.96 -3.45 0.21
N CYS A 171 -19.72 -4.19 -0.60
CA CYS A 171 -21.16 -4.33 -0.48
C CYS A 171 -21.53 -5.67 0.17
N GLN A 172 -22.35 -5.64 1.21
CA GLN A 172 -22.90 -6.83 1.84
C GLN A 172 -24.10 -7.36 1.03
N SER A 173 -24.17 -8.67 0.80
CA SER A 173 -25.38 -9.25 0.21
C SER A 173 -26.55 -9.11 1.17
N SER A 174 -27.69 -8.66 0.65
CA SER A 174 -28.95 -8.58 1.38
C SER A 174 -29.76 -9.88 1.34
N SER A 175 -29.31 -10.87 0.55
CA SER A 175 -30.00 -12.16 0.42
C SER A 175 -29.72 -13.05 1.62
N SER A 176 -30.75 -13.71 2.15
CA SER A 176 -30.68 -14.64 3.28
C SER A 176 -29.81 -15.88 3.00
N ASP A 177 -29.46 -16.13 1.74
CA ASP A 177 -28.60 -17.24 1.35
C ASP A 177 -27.15 -16.82 1.19
N ASN A 178 -26.32 -17.38 2.08
CA ASN A 178 -24.86 -17.33 2.13
C ASN A 178 -24.27 -15.95 2.47
N HIS A 179 -23.42 -15.91 3.51
CA HIS A 179 -22.59 -14.76 3.93
C HIS A 179 -21.58 -14.37 2.85
N THR A 180 -22.10 -13.85 1.75
CA THR A 180 -21.37 -13.45 0.56
C THR A 180 -21.39 -11.94 0.47
N SER A 181 -20.24 -11.34 0.19
CA SER A 181 -20.13 -9.91 -0.06
C SER A 181 -19.33 -9.67 -1.34
N SER A 182 -19.57 -8.52 -1.96
CA SER A 182 -18.94 -8.15 -3.23
C SER A 182 -18.05 -6.94 -3.01
N ILE A 183 -16.84 -6.99 -3.52
CA ILE A 183 -15.86 -5.92 -3.43
C ILE A 183 -15.57 -5.44 -4.85
N TYR A 184 -15.72 -4.14 -5.04
CA TYR A 184 -15.49 -3.43 -6.29
C TYR A 184 -14.29 -2.54 -6.07
N PHE A 185 -13.28 -2.62 -6.93
CA PHE A 185 -12.21 -1.63 -6.97
C PHE A 185 -12.49 -0.69 -8.13
N ARG A 186 -12.27 0.62 -7.92
CA ARG A 186 -12.54 1.61 -8.96
C ARG A 186 -11.77 1.31 -10.24
N ASP A 187 -10.50 0.98 -10.09
CA ASP A 187 -9.57 0.89 -11.22
C ASP A 187 -9.56 -0.48 -11.90
N THR A 188 -10.52 -1.35 -11.58
CA THR A 188 -10.61 -2.71 -12.14
C THR A 188 -12.00 -3.00 -12.68
N LYS A 189 -12.09 -3.75 -13.78
CA LYS A 189 -13.39 -4.18 -14.34
C LYS A 189 -13.96 -5.43 -13.67
N CYS A 190 -13.19 -6.08 -12.80
CA CYS A 190 -13.61 -7.30 -12.13
C CYS A 190 -14.35 -7.04 -10.81
N ILE A 191 -15.14 -8.03 -10.36
CA ILE A 191 -15.78 -8.04 -9.04
C ILE A 191 -15.13 -9.13 -8.20
N TRP A 192 -14.70 -8.79 -6.99
CA TRP A 192 -14.23 -9.77 -6.01
C TRP A 192 -15.41 -10.26 -5.18
N GLN A 193 -15.73 -11.54 -5.27
CA GLN A 193 -16.69 -12.18 -4.38
C GLN A 193 -15.98 -12.69 -3.14
N ALA A 194 -16.37 -12.18 -1.99
CA ALA A 194 -16.01 -12.72 -0.69
C ALA A 194 -17.05 -13.76 -0.23
N SER A 195 -16.58 -14.84 0.37
CA SER A 195 -17.39 -15.82 1.08
C SER A 195 -16.71 -16.25 2.37
N ALA A 196 -17.48 -16.30 3.45
CA ALA A 196 -17.05 -16.91 4.70
C ALA A 196 -17.41 -18.40 4.69
N SER A 197 -16.43 -19.26 4.99
CA SER A 197 -16.68 -20.69 5.18
C SER A 197 -17.20 -20.92 6.60
N SER A 198 -18.51 -21.13 6.75
CA SER A 198 -19.14 -21.47 8.02
C SER A 198 -18.99 -22.93 8.43
N ALA A 199 -18.43 -23.78 7.55
CA ALA A 199 -18.39 -25.23 7.74
C ALA A 199 -17.63 -25.71 8.99
N VAL A 200 -16.78 -24.87 9.58
CA VAL A 200 -16.13 -25.13 10.87
C VAL A 200 -16.12 -23.82 11.67
N PRO A 201 -16.93 -23.67 12.74
CA PRO A 201 -17.05 -22.44 13.52
C PRO A 201 -15.72 -21.90 14.07
N GLU A 202 -14.77 -22.79 14.34
CA GLU A 202 -13.47 -22.43 14.93
C GLU A 202 -12.42 -21.99 13.91
N LYS A 203 -12.60 -22.31 12.62
CA LYS A 203 -11.63 -21.99 11.55
C LYS A 203 -12.19 -20.89 10.65
N GLY A 204 -12.30 -19.67 11.18
CA GLY A 204 -12.71 -18.48 10.43
C GLY A 204 -11.90 -18.34 9.14
N THR A 205 -12.50 -18.73 8.01
CA THR A 205 -11.83 -18.77 6.71
C THR A 205 -12.63 -17.94 5.73
N TYR A 206 -11.98 -16.94 5.16
CA TYR A 206 -12.61 -15.96 4.27
C TYR A 206 -11.94 -16.04 2.90
N ARG A 207 -12.72 -16.39 1.88
CA ARG A 207 -12.24 -16.63 0.52
C ARG A 207 -12.70 -15.51 -0.40
N PHE A 208 -11.79 -15.05 -1.24
CA PHE A 208 -12.00 -13.97 -2.18
C PHE A 208 -11.63 -14.44 -3.58
N VAL A 209 -12.58 -14.33 -4.49
CA VAL A 209 -12.53 -14.91 -5.83
C VAL A 209 -13.00 -13.88 -6.84
N ILE A 210 -12.27 -13.74 -7.94
CA ILE A 210 -12.67 -12.86 -9.03
C ILE A 210 -13.84 -13.49 -9.80
N LYS A 211 -14.96 -12.78 -9.89
CA LYS A 211 -16.08 -13.08 -10.78
C LYS A 211 -15.92 -12.29 -12.08
N LYS A 212 -16.08 -12.97 -13.21
CA LYS A 212 -16.22 -12.33 -14.53
C LYS A 212 -17.71 -12.22 -14.85
N GLU A 213 -18.11 -11.09 -15.41
CA GLU A 213 -19.52 -10.69 -15.56
C GLU A 213 -20.26 -11.42 -16.72
N GLU A 214 -19.57 -12.20 -17.56
CA GLU A 214 -20.18 -12.75 -18.78
C GLU A 214 -19.80 -14.22 -19.06
N ASP A 215 -20.79 -15.10 -18.89
CA ASP A 215 -21.21 -16.21 -19.77
C ASP A 215 -20.15 -17.06 -20.51
N THR A 216 -19.07 -17.44 -19.83
CA THR A 216 -18.24 -18.56 -20.28
C THR A 216 -18.09 -19.57 -19.17
N THR A 217 -18.86 -20.66 -19.29
CA THR A 217 -18.80 -21.92 -18.54
C THR A 217 -17.45 -22.64 -18.74
N GLY A 218 -16.35 -21.91 -18.69
CA GLY A 218 -15.00 -22.41 -18.86
C GLY A 218 -14.38 -22.76 -17.49
N PRO A 219 -13.61 -23.87 -17.40
CA PRO A 219 -12.97 -24.33 -16.16
C PRO A 219 -11.88 -23.38 -15.62
N GLU A 220 -11.55 -22.30 -16.34
CA GLU A 220 -10.51 -21.33 -15.96
C GLU A 220 -11.01 -20.21 -15.03
N GLN A 221 -12.32 -20.16 -14.75
CA GLN A 221 -12.84 -19.22 -13.76
C GLN A 221 -12.19 -19.52 -12.41
N CYS A 222 -11.48 -18.52 -11.87
CA CYS A 222 -10.87 -18.52 -10.54
C CYS A 222 -9.51 -19.23 -10.44
N ARG A 223 -8.58 -19.02 -11.37
CA ARG A 223 -7.18 -19.51 -11.26
C ARG A 223 -6.52 -19.14 -9.93
N MET A 224 -6.74 -17.91 -9.46
CA MET A 224 -6.20 -17.39 -8.20
C MET A 224 -7.32 -17.19 -7.17
N ILE A 225 -7.05 -17.58 -5.93
CA ILE A 225 -7.92 -17.33 -4.77
C ILE A 225 -7.10 -16.63 -3.70
N MET A 226 -7.62 -15.54 -3.16
CA MET A 226 -7.07 -14.89 -1.98
C MET A 226 -7.86 -15.38 -0.77
N GLN A 227 -7.18 -15.85 0.28
CA GLN A 227 -7.83 -16.45 1.44
C GLN A 227 -7.22 -15.94 2.74
N TRP A 228 -8.03 -15.30 3.58
CA TRP A 228 -7.66 -15.00 4.97
C TRP A 228 -8.05 -16.19 5.86
N GLU A 229 -7.09 -16.67 6.65
CA GLU A 229 -7.28 -17.75 7.62
C GLU A 229 -7.08 -17.21 9.03
N LYS A 230 -8.09 -17.36 9.90
CA LYS A 230 -7.98 -17.07 11.34
C LYS A 230 -7.00 -18.06 11.97
N ARG A 231 -6.07 -17.53 12.77
CA ARG A 231 -5.08 -18.28 13.55
C ARG A 231 -5.03 -17.71 14.96
N THR A 232 -4.83 -18.59 15.93
CA THR A 232 -4.49 -18.23 17.29
C THR A 232 -2.97 -18.14 17.41
N LEU A 233 -2.47 -17.04 17.96
CA LEU A 233 -1.08 -16.94 18.41
C LEU A 233 -0.96 -17.79 19.67
N SER A 234 -0.48 -19.02 19.55
CA SER A 234 -0.12 -19.85 20.70
C SER A 234 1.11 -19.25 21.37
N ALA A 235 0.91 -18.37 22.34
CA ALA A 235 1.92 -18.11 23.35
C ALA A 235 1.96 -19.32 24.28
N ASP A 236 3.17 -19.80 24.58
CA ASP A 236 3.44 -20.98 25.39
C ASP A 236 2.45 -21.15 26.56
N GLY A 237 1.71 -22.26 26.52
CA GLY A 237 1.03 -22.88 27.66
C GLY A 237 -0.23 -22.23 28.25
N ASN A 238 -0.34 -20.90 28.38
CA ASN A 238 -1.30 -20.32 29.34
C ASN A 238 -2.20 -19.17 28.86
N ALA A 239 -2.22 -18.81 27.57
CA ALA A 239 -3.01 -17.67 27.06
C ALA A 239 -4.12 -18.06 26.08
N ALA A 240 -4.79 -19.20 26.32
CA ALA A 240 -5.97 -19.59 25.55
C ALA A 240 -7.15 -18.68 25.92
N GLY A 241 -7.50 -17.74 25.04
CA GLY A 241 -8.74 -16.96 25.15
C GLY A 241 -8.61 -15.44 25.12
N SER A 242 -7.41 -14.86 25.07
CA SER A 242 -7.30 -13.41 24.85
C SER A 242 -7.66 -13.07 23.40
N PRO A 243 -8.60 -12.14 23.14
CA PRO A 243 -8.95 -11.73 21.79
C PRO A 243 -7.84 -10.91 21.11
N ASP A 244 -6.79 -10.54 21.85
CA ASP A 244 -5.57 -9.93 21.31
C ASP A 244 -4.62 -10.96 20.67
N ASN A 245 -4.85 -12.26 20.89
CA ASN A 245 -4.07 -13.34 20.29
C ASN A 245 -4.62 -13.78 18.92
N GLU A 246 -5.65 -13.10 18.40
CA GLU A 246 -6.22 -13.39 17.10
C GLU A 246 -5.39 -12.75 15.97
N GLN A 247 -4.92 -13.58 15.06
CA GLN A 247 -4.22 -13.15 13.85
C GLN A 247 -4.86 -13.78 12.62
N PHE A 248 -4.99 -13.01 11.55
CA PHE A 248 -5.35 -13.51 10.23
C PHE A 248 -4.11 -13.61 9.35
N VAL A 249 -4.02 -14.68 8.57
CA VAL A 249 -2.96 -14.89 7.59
C VAL A 249 -3.57 -14.91 6.19
N LEU A 250 -3.07 -14.06 5.30
CA LEU A 250 -3.49 -14.02 3.91
C LEU A 250 -2.65 -14.98 3.09
N MET A 251 -3.34 -15.87 2.38
CA MET A 251 -2.79 -16.84 1.45
C MET A 251 -3.25 -16.52 0.03
N ALA A 252 -2.30 -16.40 -0.90
CA ALA A 252 -2.57 -16.47 -2.33
C ALA A 252 -2.49 -17.95 -2.78
N ILE A 253 -3.58 -18.44 -3.37
CA ILE A 253 -3.74 -19.84 -3.76
C ILE A 253 -3.88 -19.90 -5.29
N ASP A 254 -2.87 -20.44 -5.97
CA ASP A 254 -2.97 -20.78 -7.39
C ASP A 254 -3.50 -22.21 -7.52
N ARG A 255 -4.69 -22.35 -8.10
CA ARG A 255 -5.35 -23.65 -8.32
C ARG A 255 -4.68 -24.49 -9.39
N LYS A 256 -4.10 -23.86 -10.42
CA LYS A 256 -3.48 -24.54 -11.57
C LYS A 256 -2.26 -25.33 -11.11
N ILE A 257 -1.44 -24.75 -10.25
CA ILE A 257 -0.22 -25.39 -9.73
C ILE A 257 -0.37 -25.89 -8.28
N ARG A 258 -1.60 -25.86 -7.72
CA ARG A 258 -1.92 -26.25 -6.34
C ARG A 258 -1.00 -25.65 -5.28
N ARG A 259 -0.60 -24.39 -5.48
CA ARG A 259 0.37 -23.71 -4.60
C ARG A 259 -0.34 -22.71 -3.70
N LYS A 260 0.03 -22.72 -2.42
CA LYS A 260 -0.39 -21.71 -1.44
C LYS A 260 0.82 -20.89 -1.00
N SER A 261 0.69 -19.57 -0.98
CA SER A 261 1.77 -18.65 -0.61
C SER A 261 1.26 -17.60 0.37
N ARG A 262 1.95 -17.41 1.50
CA ARG A 262 1.62 -16.35 2.46
C ARG A 262 2.02 -14.99 1.89
N VAL A 263 1.12 -14.01 1.99
CA VAL A 263 1.28 -12.65 1.43
C VAL A 263 1.23 -11.59 2.53
N ALA A 264 0.40 -11.78 3.55
CA ALA A 264 0.23 -10.80 4.60
C ALA A 264 -0.28 -11.42 5.91
N THR A 265 -0.23 -10.62 6.96
CA THR A 265 -0.94 -10.86 8.22
C THR A 265 -1.71 -9.63 8.66
N MET A 266 -2.76 -9.87 9.43
CA MET A 266 -3.60 -8.84 10.02
C MET A 266 -3.88 -9.19 11.48
N THR A 267 -3.80 -8.20 12.36
CA THR A 267 -4.30 -8.26 13.74
C THR A 267 -5.24 -7.08 13.96
N ARG A 268 -5.85 -6.95 15.14
CA ARG A 268 -6.68 -5.79 15.47
C ARG A 268 -5.94 -4.45 15.43
N GLY A 269 -4.61 -4.48 15.56
CA GLY A 269 -3.77 -3.28 15.56
C GLY A 269 -3.24 -2.88 14.18
N GLY A 270 -3.26 -3.77 13.18
CA GLY A 270 -2.65 -3.44 11.90
C GLY A 270 -2.42 -4.60 10.94
N PHE A 271 -1.66 -4.30 9.88
CA PHE A 271 -1.30 -5.22 8.81
C PHE A 271 0.22 -5.30 8.66
N GLU A 272 0.69 -6.48 8.29
CA GLU A 272 2.04 -6.66 7.76
C GLU A 272 1.96 -7.38 6.42
N ILE A 273 2.40 -6.70 5.37
CA ILE A 273 2.45 -7.24 4.01
C ILE A 273 3.89 -7.62 3.73
N PHE A 274 4.12 -8.87 3.30
CA PHE A 274 5.46 -9.34 3.00
C PHE A 274 5.44 -10.41 1.90
N VAL A 275 6.17 -10.14 0.82
CA VAL A 275 6.36 -11.08 -0.29
C VAL A 275 7.85 -11.11 -0.61
N ARG A 276 8.51 -12.24 -0.35
CA ARG A 276 9.98 -12.39 -0.53
C ARG A 276 10.38 -13.21 -1.76
N LYS A 277 9.49 -14.09 -2.24
CA LYS A 277 9.81 -14.99 -3.34
C LYS A 277 9.32 -14.37 -4.65
N THR A 278 10.22 -14.23 -5.62
CA THR A 278 9.91 -13.76 -6.98
C THR A 278 8.76 -14.53 -7.61
N SER A 279 8.75 -15.86 -7.44
CA SER A 279 7.64 -16.68 -7.91
C SER A 279 6.29 -16.25 -7.35
N ILE A 280 6.19 -15.79 -6.09
CA ILE A 280 4.92 -15.28 -5.55
C ILE A 280 4.54 -13.97 -6.24
N LEU A 281 5.51 -13.08 -6.49
CA LEU A 281 5.27 -11.84 -7.23
C LEU A 281 4.74 -12.10 -8.63
N GLU A 282 5.29 -13.07 -9.37
CA GLU A 282 4.77 -13.43 -10.70
C GLU A 282 3.32 -13.92 -10.67
N HIS A 283 2.96 -14.70 -9.66
CA HIS A 283 1.57 -15.13 -9.45
C HIS A 283 0.65 -13.94 -9.14
N LEU A 284 1.13 -12.99 -8.32
CA LEU A 284 0.38 -11.76 -8.02
C LEU A 284 0.24 -10.86 -9.25
N ARG A 285 1.24 -10.76 -10.11
CA ARG A 285 1.14 -10.06 -11.41
C ARG A 285 0.08 -10.70 -12.31
N THR A 286 0.05 -12.03 -12.36
CA THR A 286 -1.00 -12.76 -13.08
C THR A 286 -2.38 -12.41 -12.50
N CYS A 287 -2.50 -12.36 -11.18
CA CYS A 287 -3.75 -11.97 -10.52
C CYS A 287 -4.16 -10.53 -10.84
N LEU A 288 -3.22 -9.58 -10.84
CA LEU A 288 -3.45 -8.20 -11.27
C LEU A 288 -3.92 -8.14 -12.73
N ALA A 289 -3.30 -8.89 -13.64
CA ALA A 289 -3.74 -8.96 -15.04
C ALA A 289 -5.18 -9.48 -15.17
N LEU A 290 -5.58 -10.45 -14.34
CA LEU A 290 -6.96 -10.96 -14.29
C LEU A 290 -7.97 -9.94 -13.77
N THR A 291 -7.54 -8.86 -13.10
CA THR A 291 -8.46 -7.81 -12.65
C THR A 291 -8.87 -6.83 -13.75
N GLU A 292 -8.29 -6.93 -14.95
CA GLU A 292 -8.58 -6.06 -16.09
C GLU A 292 -8.53 -4.57 -15.70
N PRO A 293 -7.33 -4.04 -15.39
CA PRO A 293 -7.18 -2.65 -14.94
C PRO A 293 -7.68 -1.65 -16.00
N VAL A 294 -8.35 -0.59 -15.54
CA VAL A 294 -9.01 0.43 -16.41
C VAL A 294 -7.99 1.32 -17.13
N SER A 295 -6.78 1.50 -16.57
CA SER A 295 -5.67 2.24 -17.19
C SER A 295 -4.46 1.32 -17.40
N GLY A 296 -3.82 1.43 -18.58
CA GLY A 296 -2.60 0.69 -18.93
C GLY A 296 -1.34 1.19 -18.20
N CYS A 297 -1.44 2.30 -17.45
CA CYS A 297 -0.46 2.60 -16.41
C CYS A 297 -0.70 1.57 -15.31
N LEU A 298 0.05 0.47 -15.38
CA LEU A 298 0.08 -0.55 -14.35
C LEU A 298 0.43 0.19 -13.06
N ALA A 299 -0.58 0.52 -12.26
CA ALA A 299 -0.37 1.01 -10.91
C ALA A 299 0.68 0.09 -10.31
N ASP A 300 1.74 0.67 -9.77
CA ASP A 300 2.88 -0.05 -9.22
C ASP A 300 2.36 -1.29 -8.50
N LEU A 301 2.85 -2.48 -8.88
CA LEU A 301 2.37 -3.77 -8.36
C LEU A 301 2.27 -3.74 -6.83
N GLU A 302 3.17 -2.99 -6.20
CA GLU A 302 3.19 -2.71 -4.77
C GLU A 302 1.96 -1.94 -4.28
N THR A 303 1.60 -0.81 -4.90
CA THR A 303 0.38 -0.03 -4.60
C THR A 303 -0.88 -0.85 -4.77
N TRP A 304 -0.97 -1.59 -5.88
CA TRP A 304 -2.12 -2.47 -6.14
C TRP A 304 -2.22 -3.53 -5.05
N LEU A 305 -1.10 -4.18 -4.71
CA LEU A 305 -1.07 -5.22 -3.69
C LEU A 305 -1.47 -4.67 -2.32
N TYR A 306 -0.99 -3.48 -1.95
CA TYR A 306 -1.36 -2.83 -0.69
C TYR A 306 -2.86 -2.55 -0.66
N THR A 307 -3.39 -1.91 -1.69
CA THR A 307 -4.82 -1.59 -1.77
C THR A 307 -5.69 -2.85 -1.74
N LEU A 308 -5.31 -3.90 -2.48
CA LEU A 308 -6.00 -5.18 -2.47
C LEU A 308 -5.98 -5.80 -1.06
N VAL A 309 -4.79 -6.03 -0.50
CA VAL A 309 -4.63 -6.73 0.79
C VAL A 309 -5.35 -5.99 1.91
N LEU A 310 -5.20 -4.67 2.00
CA LEU A 310 -5.85 -3.85 3.01
C LEU A 310 -7.37 -3.89 2.85
N THR A 311 -7.89 -3.76 1.63
CA THR A 311 -9.34 -3.80 1.37
C THR A 311 -9.94 -5.18 1.70
N LEU A 312 -9.31 -6.27 1.24
CA LEU A 312 -9.76 -7.63 1.56
C LEU A 312 -9.74 -7.87 3.07
N GLY A 313 -8.68 -7.39 3.74
CA GLY A 313 -8.54 -7.48 5.19
C GLY A 313 -9.61 -6.69 5.94
N VAL A 314 -9.92 -5.47 5.51
CA VAL A 314 -11.01 -4.65 6.07
C VAL A 314 -12.36 -5.34 5.91
N SER A 315 -12.60 -6.02 4.78
CA SER A 315 -13.82 -6.83 4.60
C SER A 315 -13.90 -7.98 5.60
N VAL A 316 -12.77 -8.59 5.99
CA VAL A 316 -12.73 -9.62 7.06
C VAL A 316 -12.95 -8.97 8.43
N ALA A 317 -12.25 -7.87 8.71
CA ALA A 317 -12.40 -7.12 9.95
C ALA A 317 -13.85 -6.66 10.17
N SER A 318 -14.57 -6.29 9.10
CA SER A 318 -16.01 -5.99 9.18
C SER A 318 -16.86 -7.17 9.60
N GLN A 319 -16.55 -8.38 9.11
CA GLN A 319 -17.29 -9.60 9.42
C GLN A 319 -16.99 -10.10 10.84
N GLU A 320 -15.76 -9.87 11.32
CA GLU A 320 -15.33 -10.18 12.69
C GLU A 320 -15.71 -9.08 13.70
N GLY A 321 -16.38 -8.00 13.26
CA GLY A 321 -16.86 -6.93 14.15
C GLY A 321 -15.76 -5.99 14.66
N TRP A 322 -14.67 -5.79 13.93
CA TRP A 322 -13.51 -4.97 14.37
C TRP A 322 -13.61 -3.49 13.99
N LEU A 323 -14.64 -3.10 13.23
CA LEU A 323 -14.83 -1.76 12.66
C LEU A 323 -15.71 -0.83 13.52
N GLY A 324 -16.16 -1.26 14.71
CA GLY A 324 -17.07 -0.52 15.57
C GLY A 324 -16.95 -0.92 17.03
#